data_AF-Q92358-F1
#
_entry.id   AF-Q92358-F1
#
_cell.length_a   1.000
_cell.length_b   1.000
_cell.length_c   1.000
_cell.angle_alpha   90.00
_cell.angle_beta   90.00
_cell.angle_gamma   90.00
#
_symmetry.space_group_name_H-M   'P 1'
#
loop_
_entity.id
_entity.type
_entity.pdbx_description
1 polymer ?
#
loop_
_entity_poly.entity_id
_entity_poly.type
_entity_poly.pdbx_seq_one_letter_code
_entity_poly.pdbx_strand_id
1 'polypeptide(L)'
;MHLLTTTLISFEQNKVEYLTQIAIYTQTPVCTDSNCEHARFLKHSLIQVSIERIEYLYSIFPNIWQFALLCQGQNKESLIHMEEDASTNFKLRYYVLPWSRRLQGYQSITVQNGSHVPLVKRLEKWRIFVEC
;
A
#
# COMPACT_ATOMS: atom_id res chain seq x y z
N MET A 1 -12.33 9.79 -8.03
CA MET A 1 -11.03 9.20 -7.61
C MET A 1 -10.14 9.09 -8.82
N HIS A 2 -8.95 9.67 -8.78
CA HIS A 2 -7.97 9.63 -9.86
C HIS A 2 -6.76 8.82 -9.41
N LEU A 3 -6.30 7.87 -10.22
CA LEU A 3 -5.12 7.07 -9.90
C LEU A 3 -3.88 7.97 -9.96
N LEU A 4 -3.17 8.08 -8.84
CA LEU A 4 -1.92 8.84 -8.78
C LEU A 4 -0.72 7.95 -9.14
N THR A 5 -0.62 6.78 -8.50
CA THR A 5 0.49 5.84 -8.70
C THR A 5 0.14 4.44 -8.17
N THR A 6 0.91 3.45 -8.60
CA THR A 6 0.92 2.11 -8.00
C THR A 6 2.36 1.67 -7.75
N THR A 7 2.61 1.02 -6.62
CA THR A 7 3.93 0.46 -6.31
C THR A 7 3.79 -0.90 -5.64
N LEU A 8 4.83 -1.74 -5.79
CA LEU A 8 4.97 -2.97 -5.01
C LEU A 8 5.82 -2.67 -3.79
N ILE A 9 5.44 -3.23 -2.65
CA ILE A 9 6.18 -3.08 -1.41
C ILE A 9 6.43 -4.46 -0.81
N SER A 10 7.63 -4.62 -0.25
CA SER A 10 7.98 -5.76 0.59
C SER A 10 8.02 -5.32 2.04
N PHE A 11 7.55 -6.16 2.95
CA PHE A 11 7.70 -5.96 4.39
C PHE A 11 7.83 -7.30 5.11
N GLU A 12 8.61 -7.32 6.18
CA GLU A 12 8.80 -8.50 7.02
C GLU A 12 7.66 -8.61 8.04
N GLN A 13 7.06 -9.79 8.15
CA GLN A 13 6.16 -10.13 9.26
C GLN A 13 6.46 -11.55 9.73
N ASN A 14 6.72 -11.71 11.03
CA ASN A 14 7.05 -13.00 11.64
C ASN A 14 8.19 -13.74 10.91
N LYS A 15 9.26 -13.04 10.51
CA LYS A 15 10.41 -13.59 9.74
C LYS A 15 10.07 -14.08 8.33
N VAL A 16 8.94 -13.64 7.79
CA VAL A 16 8.52 -13.92 6.41
C VAL A 16 8.41 -12.60 5.66
N GLU A 17 9.08 -12.51 4.50
CA GLU A 17 8.95 -11.37 3.60
C GLU A 17 7.68 -11.49 2.78
N TYR A 18 6.81 -10.48 2.91
CA TYR A 18 5.57 -10.40 2.15
C TYR A 18 5.66 -9.37 1.05
N LEU A 19 5.07 -9.67 -0.11
CA LEU A 19 4.87 -8.70 -1.19
C LEU A 19 3.40 -8.35 -1.32
N THR A 20 3.11 -7.05 -1.34
CA THR A 20 1.78 -6.54 -1.68
C THR A 20 1.87 -5.36 -2.65
N GLN A 21 0.75 -5.00 -3.25
CA GLN A 21 0.64 -3.82 -4.11
C GLN A 21 -0.09 -2.70 -3.37
N ILE A 22 0.42 -1.48 -3.51
CA ILE A 22 -0.27 -0.26 -3.12
C ILE A 22 -0.73 0.47 -4.38
N ALA A 23 -1.94 1.00 -4.37
CA ALA A 23 -2.40 2.01 -5.31
C ALA A 23 -2.87 3.25 -4.56
N ILE A 24 -2.35 4.41 -4.94
CA ILE A 24 -2.70 5.69 -4.32
C ILE A 24 -3.62 6.44 -5.27
N TYR A 25 -4.71 6.94 -4.73
CA TYR A 25 -5.74 7.69 -5.43
C TYR A 25 -5.92 9.04 -4.78
N THR A 26 -6.16 10.07 -5.59
CA THR A 26 -6.48 11.42 -5.12
C THR A 26 -7.91 11.79 -5.47
N GLN A 27 -8.48 12.73 -4.71
CA GLN A 27 -9.81 13.26 -5.00
C GLN A 27 -9.83 14.07 -6.30
N THR A 28 -8.83 14.93 -6.49
CA THR A 28 -8.64 15.76 -7.68
C THR A 28 -7.59 15.15 -8.62
N PRO A 29 -7.69 15.38 -9.94
CA PRO A 29 -6.69 14.89 -10.88
C PRO A 29 -5.35 15.60 -10.63
N VAL A 30 -4.29 14.82 -10.44
CA VAL A 30 -2.91 15.31 -10.32
C VAL A 30 -2.21 15.06 -11.65
N CYS A 31 -1.38 16.00 -12.09
CA CYS A 31 -0.57 15.83 -13.30
C CYS A 31 0.25 14.53 -13.23
N THR A 32 0.15 13.69 -14.26
CA THR A 32 0.86 12.41 -14.32
C THR A 32 2.16 12.45 -15.13
N ASP A 33 2.41 13.56 -15.83
CA ASP A 33 3.63 13.78 -16.63
C ASP A 33 4.89 13.75 -15.72
N SER A 34 5.97 13.15 -16.21
CA SER A 34 7.28 13.12 -15.55
C SER A 34 7.87 14.51 -15.33
N ASN A 35 7.43 15.52 -16.09
CA ASN A 35 7.87 16.91 -16.00
C ASN A 35 7.18 17.70 -14.89
N CYS A 36 6.11 17.16 -14.28
CA CYS A 36 5.40 17.82 -13.19
C CYS A 36 6.10 17.57 -11.84
N GLU A 37 7.04 18.44 -11.48
CA GLU A 37 7.86 18.31 -10.27
C GLU A 37 7.04 18.21 -8.98
N HIS A 38 6.04 19.09 -8.80
CA HIS A 38 5.15 19.03 -7.63
C HIS A 38 4.39 17.70 -7.54
N ALA A 39 3.94 17.14 -8.67
CA ALA A 39 3.26 15.87 -8.68
C ALA A 39 4.20 14.70 -8.36
N ARG A 40 5.46 14.78 -8.79
CA ARG A 40 6.49 13.80 -8.43
C ARG A 40 6.81 13.84 -6.94
N PHE A 41 6.99 15.04 -6.38
CA PHE A 41 7.21 15.22 -4.95
C PHE A 41 6.04 14.63 -4.15
N LEU A 42 4.81 15.02 -4.50
CA LEU A 42 3.60 14.50 -3.88
C LEU A 42 3.50 12.97 -3.97
N LYS A 43 3.78 12.39 -5.15
CA LYS A 43 3.83 10.93 -5.35
C LYS A 43 4.81 10.27 -4.40
N HIS A 44 6.03 10.79 -4.32
CA HIS A 44 7.08 10.22 -3.48
C HIS A 44 6.73 10.30 -1.99
N SER A 45 6.31 11.48 -1.52
CA SER A 45 5.89 11.69 -0.13
C SER A 45 4.73 10.78 0.25
N LEU A 46 3.68 10.70 -0.58
CA LEU A 46 2.53 9.84 -0.29
C LEU A 46 2.88 8.36 -0.32
N ILE A 47 3.79 7.91 -1.20
CA ILE A 47 4.27 6.53 -1.20
C ILE A 47 4.97 6.22 0.12
N GLN A 48 5.88 7.09 0.57
CA GLN A 48 6.62 6.88 1.80
C GLN A 48 5.70 6.82 3.02
N VAL A 49 4.82 7.81 3.19
CA VAL A 49 3.83 7.84 4.29
C VAL A 49 2.93 6.60 4.24
N SER A 50 2.53 6.16 3.04
CA SER A 50 1.71 4.96 2.88
C SER A 50 2.45 3.70 3.32
N ILE A 51 3.73 3.55 2.96
CA ILE A 51 4.56 2.39 3.33
C ILE A 51 4.72 2.33 4.85
N GLU A 52 5.18 3.42 5.46
CA GLU A 52 5.41 3.50 6.91
C GLU A 52 4.13 3.18 7.68
N ARG A 53 2.98 3.71 7.23
CA ARG A 53 1.69 3.41 7.85
C ARG A 53 1.28 1.95 7.67
N ILE A 54 1.46 1.36 6.49
CA ILE A 54 1.10 -0.04 6.24
C ILE A 54 1.95 -0.98 7.08
N GLU A 55 3.27 -0.75 7.16
CA GLU A 55 4.18 -1.52 8.02
C GLU A 55 3.77 -1.41 9.49
N TYR A 56 3.48 -0.18 9.95
CA TYR A 56 2.95 0.04 11.30
C TYR A 56 1.65 -0.73 11.53
N LEU A 57 0.68 -0.67 10.61
CA LEU A 57 -0.59 -1.38 10.72
C LEU A 57 -0.39 -2.90 10.83
N TYR A 58 0.53 -3.50 10.07
CA TYR A 58 0.83 -4.92 10.21
C TYR A 58 1.56 -5.27 11.51
N SER A 59 2.34 -4.36 12.07
CA SER A 59 3.02 -4.58 13.36
C SER A 59 2.02 -4.73 14.51
N ILE A 60 0.90 -3.99 14.47
CA ILE A 60 -0.14 -4.02 15.51
C ILE A 60 -1.29 -4.98 15.17
N PHE A 61 -1.57 -5.21 13.88
CA PHE A 61 -2.62 -6.12 13.43
C PHE A 61 -2.10 -7.01 12.29
N PRO A 62 -1.40 -8.12 12.63
CA PRO A 62 -0.71 -8.95 11.64
C PRO A 62 -1.65 -9.62 10.61
N ASN A 63 -2.95 -9.69 10.93
CA ASN A 63 -3.95 -10.42 10.14
C ASN A 63 -4.99 -9.49 9.47
N ILE A 64 -4.61 -8.25 9.13
CA ILE A 64 -5.48 -7.27 8.44
C ILE A 64 -6.18 -7.87 7.21
N TRP A 65 -5.47 -8.67 6.41
CA TRP A 65 -6.02 -9.20 5.17
C TRP A 65 -7.10 -10.26 5.41
N GLN A 66 -6.90 -11.14 6.40
CA GLN A 66 -7.93 -12.11 6.78
C GLN A 66 -9.15 -11.38 7.33
N PHE A 67 -8.93 -10.34 8.13
CA PHE A 67 -10.01 -9.50 8.63
C PHE A 67 -10.80 -8.84 7.49
N ALA A 68 -10.12 -8.22 6.52
CA ALA A 68 -10.75 -7.62 5.35
C ALA A 68 -11.59 -8.66 4.56
N LEU A 69 -11.04 -9.86 4.37
CA LEU A 69 -11.74 -10.96 3.71
C LEU A 69 -13.01 -11.39 4.47
N LEU A 70 -12.95 -11.44 5.80
CA LEU A 70 -14.08 -11.83 6.64
C LEU A 70 -15.16 -10.74 6.74
N CYS A 71 -14.77 -9.47 6.77
CA CYS A 71 -15.70 -8.36 6.96
C CYS A 71 -16.53 -8.04 5.72
N GLN A 72 -15.91 -8.02 4.53
CA GLN A 72 -16.58 -7.57 3.30
C GLN A 72 -16.68 -8.67 2.23
N GLY A 73 -16.01 -9.81 2.43
CA GLY A 73 -15.91 -10.87 1.44
C GLY A 73 -14.87 -10.59 0.36
N GLN A 74 -14.86 -11.44 -0.66
CA GLN A 74 -13.92 -11.29 -1.80
C GLN A 74 -14.30 -10.08 -2.66
N ASN A 75 -13.28 -9.40 -3.21
CA ASN A 75 -13.41 -8.27 -4.14
C ASN A 75 -14.14 -7.03 -3.59
N LYS A 76 -14.36 -6.93 -2.27
CA LYS A 76 -14.82 -5.71 -1.62
C LYS A 76 -13.71 -5.12 -0.77
N GLU A 77 -13.57 -3.80 -0.85
CA GLU A 77 -12.59 -3.09 -0.06
C GLU A 77 -13.10 -2.91 1.39
N SER A 78 -12.19 -3.09 2.34
CA SER A 78 -12.43 -2.85 3.76
C SER A 78 -11.60 -1.66 4.19
N LEU A 79 -12.25 -0.65 4.78
CA LEU A 79 -11.54 0.45 5.42
C LEU A 79 -10.85 -0.08 6.68
N ILE A 80 -9.53 0.06 6.73
CA ILE A 80 -8.71 -0.41 7.86
C ILE A 80 -8.32 0.76 8.76
N HIS A 81 -7.97 1.91 8.15
CA HIS A 81 -7.46 3.04 8.89
C HIS A 81 -7.79 4.36 8.21
N MET A 82 -7.91 5.42 9.00
CA MET A 82 -8.00 6.80 8.54
C MET A 82 -7.06 7.65 9.37
N GLU A 83 -6.35 8.55 8.72
CA GLU A 83 -5.52 9.55 9.39
C GLU A 83 -5.53 10.87 8.65
N GLU A 84 -5.09 11.92 9.34
CA GLU A 84 -4.85 13.23 8.77
C GLU A 84 -3.35 13.48 8.83
N ASP A 85 -2.72 13.70 7.68
CA ASP A 85 -1.30 14.04 7.61
C ASP A 85 -1.10 15.48 8.07
N ALA A 86 -0.48 15.62 9.23
CA ALA A 86 -0.22 16.90 9.88
C ALA A 86 0.60 17.87 9.02
N SER A 87 1.36 17.37 8.04
CA SER A 87 2.21 18.19 7.18
C SER A 87 1.51 18.76 5.94
N THR A 88 0.40 18.14 5.51
CA THR A 88 -0.25 18.45 4.23
C THR A 88 -1.74 18.78 4.35
N ASN A 89 -2.34 18.62 5.53
CA ASN A 89 -3.80 18.63 5.77
C ASN A 89 -4.56 17.58 4.94
N PHE A 90 -3.87 16.62 4.33
CA PHE A 90 -4.53 15.55 3.60
C PHE A 90 -5.14 14.55 4.58
N LYS A 91 -6.33 14.08 4.24
CA LYS A 91 -6.93 12.92 4.92
C LYS A 91 -6.66 11.68 4.10
N LEU A 92 -5.96 10.73 4.70
CA LEU A 92 -5.60 9.47 4.08
C LEU A 92 -6.51 8.36 4.61
N ARG A 93 -7.13 7.62 3.70
CA ARG A 93 -7.96 6.46 4.01
C ARG A 93 -7.32 5.21 3.43
N TYR A 94 -7.05 4.25 4.30
CA TYR A 94 -6.34 3.02 3.99
C TYR A 94 -7.34 1.88 3.85
N TYR A 95 -7.54 1.44 2.62
CA TYR A 95 -8.40 0.31 2.32
C TYR A 95 -7.58 -0.91 1.93
N VAL A 96 -8.04 -2.07 2.36
CA VAL A 96 -7.54 -3.36 1.88
C VAL A 96 -8.60 -4.00 1.00
N LEU A 97 -8.19 -4.37 -0.21
CA LEU A 97 -8.97 -5.15 -1.14
C LEU A 97 -8.38 -6.57 -1.20
N PRO A 98 -9.09 -7.60 -0.73
CA PRO A 98 -8.76 -8.98 -1.03
C PRO A 98 -8.76 -9.16 -2.56
N TRP A 99 -7.61 -9.56 -3.10
CA TRP A 99 -7.34 -9.55 -4.53
C TRP A 99 -7.04 -10.96 -5.04
N SER A 100 -7.77 -11.38 -6.07
CA SER A 100 -7.65 -12.72 -6.65
C SER A 100 -6.45 -12.91 -7.59
N ARG A 101 -5.87 -11.82 -8.11
CA ARG A 101 -4.73 -11.93 -9.03
C ARG A 101 -3.44 -12.13 -8.24
N ARG A 102 -2.70 -13.18 -8.60
CA ARG A 102 -1.35 -13.40 -8.07
C ARG A 102 -0.40 -12.35 -8.66
N LEU A 103 0.39 -11.71 -7.81
CA LEU A 103 1.54 -10.90 -8.23
C LEU A 103 2.50 -11.79 -9.05
N GLN A 104 2.96 -11.34 -10.22
CA GLN A 104 3.91 -12.08 -11.06
C GLN A 104 5.29 -11.40 -11.03
N GLY A 105 6.34 -12.11 -11.45
CA GLY A 105 7.70 -11.56 -11.59
C GLY A 105 8.63 -11.76 -10.37
N TYR A 106 8.16 -11.50 -9.15
CA TYR A 106 9.01 -11.57 -7.96
C TYR A 106 8.89 -12.92 -7.26
N GLN A 107 10.01 -13.57 -6.90
CA GLN A 107 10.00 -14.85 -6.18
C GLN A 107 10.81 -14.80 -4.88
N SER A 108 11.84 -13.96 -4.84
CA SER A 108 12.69 -13.70 -3.69
C SER A 108 13.06 -12.23 -3.64
N ILE A 109 13.58 -11.79 -2.50
CA ILE A 109 14.17 -10.48 -2.30
C ILE A 109 15.53 -10.64 -1.60
N THR A 110 16.44 -9.69 -1.84
CA THR A 110 17.67 -9.56 -1.06
C THR A 110 17.40 -8.64 0.11
N VAL A 111 17.51 -9.16 1.33
CA VAL A 111 17.36 -8.34 2.56
C VAL A 111 18.68 -7.63 2.89
N GLN A 112 18.66 -6.71 3.86
CA GLN A 112 19.79 -5.82 4.17
C GLN A 112 21.12 -6.55 4.48
N ASN A 113 21.08 -7.80 4.96
CA ASN A 113 22.29 -8.60 5.22
C ASN A 113 22.83 -9.34 3.98
N GLY A 114 22.28 -9.09 2.79
CA GLY A 114 22.67 -9.73 1.53
C GLY A 114 22.05 -11.11 1.29
N SER A 115 21.30 -11.66 2.25
CA SER A 115 20.67 -12.96 2.10
C SER A 115 19.48 -12.88 1.14
N HIS A 116 19.34 -13.89 0.28
CA HIS A 116 18.14 -14.08 -0.52
C HIS A 116 17.10 -14.87 0.26
N VAL A 117 15.91 -14.29 0.41
CA VAL A 117 14.79 -14.94 1.12
C VAL A 117 13.58 -15.08 0.19
N PRO A 118 12.80 -16.16 0.31
CA PRO A 118 11.56 -16.32 -0.45
C PRO A 118 10.55 -15.22 -0.13
N LEU A 119 9.86 -14.74 -1.15
CA LEU A 119 8.87 -13.68 -1.03
C LEU A 119 7.46 -14.26 -1.12
N VAL A 120 6.68 -14.11 -0.05
CA VAL A 120 5.29 -14.57 0.02
C VAL A 120 4.37 -13.50 -0.53
N LYS A 121 3.80 -13.78 -1.70
CA LYS A 121 2.87 -12.87 -2.36
C LYS A 121 1.54 -12.88 -1.65
N ARG A 122 1.09 -11.71 -1.22
CA ARG A 122 -0.25 -11.58 -0.66
C ARG A 122 -1.30 -11.46 -1.74
N LEU A 123 -2.47 -12.00 -1.42
CA LEU A 123 -3.69 -11.89 -2.22
C LEU A 123 -4.49 -10.68 -1.76
N GLU A 124 -3.80 -9.56 -1.59
CA GLU A 124 -4.41 -8.30 -1.21
C GLU A 124 -3.75 -7.13 -1.95
N LYS A 125 -4.50 -6.04 -2.02
CA LYS A 125 -4.03 -4.77 -2.56
C LYS A 125 -4.47 -3.66 -1.61
N TRP A 126 -3.53 -2.81 -1.24
CA TRP A 126 -3.83 -1.57 -0.54
C TRP A 126 -4.31 -0.52 -1.52
N ARG A 127 -5.40 0.17 -1.18
CA ARG A 127 -5.87 1.36 -1.86
C ARG A 127 -5.87 2.51 -0.87
N ILE A 128 -5.02 3.49 -1.13
CA ILE A 128 -4.91 4.68 -0.30
C ILE A 128 -5.65 5.79 -1.01
N PHE A 129 -6.69 6.32 -0.38
CA PHE A 129 -7.42 7.47 -0.89
C PHE A 129 -7.00 8.72 -0.14
N VAL A 130 -6.56 9.73 -0.89
CA VAL A 130 -6.07 11.02 -0.40
C VAL A 130 -7.12 12.08 -0.72
N GLU A 131 -7.72 12.62 0.33
CA GLU A 131 -8.68 13.73 0.31
C GLU A 131 -7.94 15.02 0.68
N CYS A 132 -8.23 16.09 -0.05
CA CYS A 132 -7.68 17.44 0.16
C CYS A 132 -8.75 18.39 0.66
#